data_AF-A0A4S8LAH5-F1
#
_entry.id   AF-A0A4S8LAH5-F1
#
_cell.length_a   1.000
_cell.length_b   1.000
_cell.length_c   1.000
_cell.angle_alpha   90.00
_cell.angle_beta   90.00
_cell.angle_gamma   90.00
#
_symmetry.space_group_name_H-M   'P 1'
#
loop_
_entity.id
_entity.type
_entity.pdbx_description
1 polymer ?
#
loop_
_entity_poly.entity_id
_entity_poly.type
_entity_poly.pdbx_seq_one_letter_code
_entity_poly.pdbx_strand_id
1 'polypeptide(L)'
;MHPSPAVYRHPLLRTVKPETVTPGLQRLYDLAWKDRDRERLFQREAANNDSGLNGFQYESVISTEGLEPLHMGQRVLITPEYKAALSDAKHWFSGGTILPTDDVEMRSADEKAPGKEAPGGEVPWPANPDPRHHIFIVIGTPGVGKSLFLYYILVERLLAGLPTCFQTLPGFFTFWCEEGVFRIPLDEKDPYPTGLAIPADAWFLVDSNDMYPIPDDILQDVKACVVQAAPPRDDHIWWTDNAHTTFTGTSSPVH
;
A
#
# COMPACT_ATOMS: atom_id res chain seq x y z
N MET A 1 -19.34 4.02 -31.76
CA MET A 1 -20.21 3.08 -31.01
C MET A 1 -19.56 2.88 -29.65
N HIS A 2 -20.10 3.53 -28.62
CA HIS A 2 -19.65 3.32 -27.24
C HIS A 2 -20.08 1.91 -26.81
N PRO A 3 -19.18 1.04 -26.34
CA PRO A 3 -19.62 -0.18 -25.70
C PRO A 3 -20.48 0.20 -24.50
N SER A 4 -21.67 -0.42 -24.42
CA SER A 4 -22.56 -0.36 -23.26
C SER A 4 -21.75 -0.65 -21.99
N PRO A 5 -21.88 0.12 -20.91
CA PRO A 5 -21.19 -0.16 -19.67
C PRO A 5 -21.83 -1.43 -19.09
N ALA A 6 -21.25 -2.58 -19.42
CA ALA A 6 -21.36 -3.73 -18.55
C ALA A 6 -20.73 -3.27 -17.24
N VAL A 7 -21.57 -2.78 -16.33
CA VAL A 7 -21.19 -2.35 -15.00
C VAL A 7 -20.55 -3.56 -14.35
N TYR A 8 -19.22 -3.60 -14.39
CA TYR A 8 -18.45 -4.43 -13.51
C TYR A 8 -18.91 -3.98 -12.12
N ARG A 9 -19.73 -4.81 -11.47
CA ARG A 9 -20.14 -4.56 -10.09
C ARG A 9 -19.19 -5.38 -9.28
N HIS A 10 -18.05 -4.78 -8.95
CA HIS A 10 -17.14 -5.30 -7.96
C HIS A 10 -17.92 -5.94 -6.80
N PRO A 11 -17.61 -7.18 -6.37
CA PRO A 11 -18.34 -7.86 -5.32
C PRO A 11 -18.56 -6.99 -4.06
N LEU A 12 -17.53 -6.26 -3.61
CA LEU A 12 -17.64 -5.26 -2.53
C LEU A 12 -18.74 -4.21 -2.75
N LEU A 13 -18.86 -3.67 -3.97
CA LEU A 13 -19.84 -2.62 -4.28
C LEU A 13 -21.27 -3.15 -4.44
N ARG A 14 -21.45 -4.49 -4.41
CA ARG A 14 -22.77 -5.11 -4.30
C ARG A 14 -23.24 -5.21 -2.85
N THR A 15 -22.29 -5.35 -1.93
CA THR A 15 -22.57 -5.63 -0.51
C THR A 15 -22.53 -4.36 0.32
N VAL A 16 -21.61 -3.43 0.02
CA VAL A 16 -21.47 -2.18 0.77
C VAL A 16 -21.99 -1.00 -0.06
N LYS A 17 -22.74 -0.11 0.58
CA LYS A 17 -23.13 1.17 -0.03
C LYS A 17 -21.97 2.14 0.10
N PRO A 18 -21.29 2.51 -0.99
CA PRO A 18 -20.16 3.42 -0.90
C PRO A 18 -20.63 4.85 -0.62
N GLU A 19 -19.85 5.60 0.15
CA GLU A 19 -20.05 7.03 0.34
C GLU A 19 -19.37 7.86 -0.76
N THR A 20 -19.83 9.11 -0.93
CA THR A 20 -19.19 10.08 -1.82
C THR A 20 -17.79 10.43 -1.32
N VAL A 21 -16.81 10.36 -2.20
CA VAL A 21 -15.42 10.71 -1.88
C VAL A 21 -15.15 12.19 -2.08
N THR A 22 -14.03 12.68 -1.53
CA THR A 22 -13.62 14.07 -1.75
C THR A 22 -13.21 14.29 -3.22
N PRO A 23 -13.32 15.52 -3.75
CA PRO A 23 -12.87 15.83 -5.11
C PRO A 23 -11.40 15.48 -5.38
N GLY A 24 -10.52 15.50 -4.38
CA GLY A 24 -9.10 15.14 -4.59
C GLY A 24 -8.83 13.67 -4.74
N LEU A 25 -9.55 12.82 -4.00
CA LEU A 25 -9.45 11.38 -4.17
C LEU A 25 -9.96 10.97 -5.57
N GLN A 26 -10.99 11.66 -6.06
CA GLN A 26 -11.48 11.51 -7.44
C GLN A 26 -10.45 12.01 -8.46
N ARG A 27 -9.84 13.19 -8.24
CA ARG A 27 -8.79 13.73 -9.12
C ARG A 27 -7.57 12.82 -9.19
N LEU A 28 -7.15 12.24 -8.06
CA LEU A 28 -6.07 11.25 -8.01
C LEU A 28 -6.44 10.01 -8.85
N TYR A 29 -7.68 9.53 -8.74
CA TYR A 29 -8.16 8.43 -9.57
C TYR A 29 -8.12 8.77 -11.06
N ASP A 30 -8.60 9.95 -11.46
CA ASP A 30 -8.62 10.36 -12.86
C ASP A 30 -7.19 10.44 -13.42
N LEU A 31 -6.26 11.07 -12.70
CA LEU A 31 -4.86 11.22 -13.13
C LEU A 31 -4.10 9.88 -13.14
N ALA A 32 -4.19 9.10 -12.05
CA ALA A 32 -3.38 7.91 -11.87
C ALA A 32 -3.97 6.68 -12.56
N TRP A 33 -5.27 6.47 -12.44
CA TRP A 33 -5.92 5.26 -12.96
C TRP A 33 -6.41 5.42 -14.40
N LYS A 34 -7.17 6.50 -14.69
CA LYS A 34 -7.79 6.69 -16.00
C LYS A 34 -6.79 7.19 -17.02
N ASP A 35 -6.09 8.28 -16.70
CA ASP A 35 -5.13 8.91 -17.62
C ASP A 35 -3.76 8.21 -17.61
N ARG A 36 -3.43 7.54 -16.49
CA ARG A 36 -2.11 6.94 -16.24
C ARG A 36 -0.96 7.93 -16.44
N ASP A 37 -1.21 9.19 -16.07
CA ASP A 37 -0.30 10.30 -16.33
C ASP A 37 0.77 10.40 -15.24
N ARG A 38 1.78 9.53 -15.35
CA ARG A 38 2.90 9.49 -14.40
C ARG A 38 3.61 10.84 -14.30
N GLU A 39 3.79 11.56 -15.41
CA GLU A 39 4.55 12.82 -15.43
C GLU A 39 3.81 13.98 -14.74
N ARG A 40 2.46 13.94 -14.71
CA ARG A 40 1.67 14.86 -13.88
C ARG A 40 1.67 14.50 -12.40
N LEU A 41 1.90 13.24 -12.06
CA LEU A 41 1.91 12.77 -10.68
C LEU A 41 3.31 12.87 -10.07
N PHE A 42 4.35 12.61 -10.87
CA PHE A 42 5.75 12.60 -10.49
C PHE A 42 6.53 13.61 -11.30
N GLN A 43 7.19 14.56 -10.63
CA GLN A 43 8.14 15.46 -11.27
C GLN A 43 9.57 15.04 -10.98
N ARG A 44 10.41 15.03 -12.01
CA ARG A 44 11.85 14.83 -11.82
C ARG A 44 12.45 16.09 -11.21
N GLU A 45 13.09 15.94 -10.06
CA GLU A 45 13.82 17.01 -9.39
C GLU A 45 15.33 16.71 -9.41
N ALA A 46 16.10 17.70 -9.88
CA ALA A 46 17.56 17.66 -9.82
C ALA A 46 18.02 18.17 -8.45
N ALA A 47 18.88 17.41 -7.78
CA ALA A 47 19.60 17.93 -6.62
C ALA A 47 20.61 18.98 -7.09
N ASN A 48 20.24 20.27 -7.03
CA ASN A 48 21.07 21.40 -7.48
C ASN A 48 22.39 21.60 -6.71
N ASN A 49 22.72 20.73 -5.75
CA ASN A 49 23.80 20.97 -4.79
C ASN A 49 25.10 20.23 -5.09
N ASP A 50 25.18 19.39 -6.14
CA ASP A 50 26.44 18.72 -6.48
C ASP A 50 26.77 18.85 -7.97
N SER A 51 27.57 19.87 -8.28
CA SER A 51 28.11 20.12 -9.62
C SER A 51 29.27 19.17 -9.98
N GLY A 52 29.60 18.20 -9.13
CA GLY A 52 30.81 17.38 -9.25
C GLY A 52 30.63 15.92 -9.70
N LEU A 53 29.52 15.25 -9.41
CA LEU A 53 29.33 13.82 -9.66
C LEU A 53 27.84 13.56 -9.94
N ASN A 54 27.51 12.94 -11.09
CA ASN A 54 26.18 12.42 -11.48
C ASN A 54 25.06 12.71 -10.48
N GLY A 55 24.47 13.91 -10.56
CA GLY A 55 23.52 14.39 -9.57
C GLY A 55 22.39 13.39 -9.32
N PHE A 56 22.09 13.13 -8.04
CA PHE A 56 20.95 12.31 -7.68
C PHE A 56 19.67 12.90 -8.26
N GLN A 57 18.95 12.09 -9.02
CA GLN A 57 17.66 12.44 -9.56
C GLN A 57 16.58 11.87 -8.64
N TYR A 58 15.79 12.75 -8.07
CA TYR A 58 14.64 12.38 -7.25
C TYR A 58 13.36 12.55 -8.06
N GLU A 59 12.30 11.87 -7.64
CA GLU A 59 10.95 12.12 -8.14
C GLU A 59 10.17 12.82 -7.03
N SER A 60 9.26 13.74 -7.36
CA SER A 60 8.37 14.34 -6.38
C SER A 60 6.91 14.07 -6.71
N VAL A 61 6.15 13.56 -5.74
CA VAL A 61 4.69 13.39 -5.90
C VAL A 61 4.03 14.75 -5.71
N ILE A 62 3.28 15.20 -6.71
CA ILE A 62 2.51 16.45 -6.61
C ILE A 62 1.27 16.19 -5.75
N SER A 63 1.10 16.98 -4.69
CA SER A 63 -0.14 16.98 -3.92
C SER A 63 -1.30 17.42 -4.82
N THR A 64 -2.27 16.53 -5.04
CA THR A 64 -3.53 16.89 -5.67
C THR A 64 -4.44 17.56 -4.63
N GLU A 65 -5.01 18.72 -4.96
CA GLU A 65 -6.07 19.35 -4.15
C GLU A 65 -7.14 18.32 -3.79
N GLY A 66 -7.55 18.25 -2.52
CA GLY A 66 -8.48 17.27 -1.97
C GLY A 66 -7.83 16.10 -1.20
N LEU A 67 -6.49 16.07 -1.10
CA LEU A 67 -5.72 15.22 -0.15
C LEU A 67 -5.41 15.96 1.17
N GLU A 68 -6.09 17.06 1.48
CA GLU A 68 -5.96 17.76 2.77
C GLU A 68 -6.31 16.89 3.98
N PRO A 69 -7.26 15.92 3.90
CA PRO A 69 -7.48 14.95 4.98
C PRO A 69 -6.24 14.09 5.28
N LEU A 70 -5.27 14.08 4.38
CA LEU A 70 -4.07 13.25 4.41
C LEU A 70 -2.82 14.01 4.88
N HIS A 71 -2.97 15.30 5.24
CA HIS A 71 -1.89 16.18 5.76
C HIS A 71 -0.59 16.16 4.93
N MET A 72 -0.71 16.05 3.61
CA MET A 72 0.46 16.03 2.73
C MET A 72 1.14 17.40 2.65
N GLY A 73 2.47 17.38 2.62
CA GLY A 73 3.25 18.50 2.07
C GLY A 73 2.90 18.72 0.60
N GLN A 74 3.13 19.93 0.08
CA GLN A 74 2.84 20.26 -1.33
C GLN A 74 3.63 19.38 -2.32
N ARG A 75 4.76 18.84 -1.88
CA ARG A 75 5.63 17.92 -2.63
C ARG A 75 6.23 16.88 -1.68
N VAL A 76 6.39 15.67 -2.18
CA VAL A 76 7.01 14.55 -1.45
C VAL A 76 8.20 14.06 -2.23
N LEU A 77 9.41 14.17 -1.67
CA LEU A 77 10.62 13.65 -2.31
C LEU A 77 10.64 12.12 -2.23
N ILE A 78 10.62 11.47 -3.39
CA ILE A 78 10.74 10.02 -3.54
C ILE A 78 12.22 9.68 -3.62
N THR A 79 12.69 9.01 -2.58
CA THR A 79 14.08 8.62 -2.44
C THR A 79 14.30 7.20 -3.00
N PRO A 80 15.56 6.80 -3.28
CA PRO A 80 15.89 5.44 -3.67
C PRO A 80 15.38 4.38 -2.68
N GLU A 81 15.31 4.71 -1.39
CA GLU A 81 14.83 3.82 -0.33
C GLU A 81 13.34 3.47 -0.50
N TYR A 82 12.51 4.40 -0.99
CA TYR A 82 11.10 4.10 -1.28
C TYR A 82 10.98 3.10 -2.43
N LYS A 83 11.80 3.26 -3.47
CA LYS A 83 11.83 2.32 -4.60
C LYS A 83 12.31 0.94 -4.16
N ALA A 84 13.34 0.88 -3.32
CA ALA A 84 13.84 -0.36 -2.74
C ALA A 84 12.79 -1.03 -1.85
N ALA A 85 12.18 -0.31 -0.90
CA ALA A 85 11.15 -0.83 -0.01
C ALA A 85 9.90 -1.33 -0.77
N LEU A 86 9.51 -0.66 -1.86
CA LEU A 86 8.42 -1.15 -2.72
C LEU A 86 8.82 -2.45 -3.45
N SER A 87 10.05 -2.54 -3.95
CA SER A 87 10.58 -3.76 -4.56
C SER A 87 10.58 -4.92 -3.56
N ASP A 88 11.01 -4.65 -2.33
CA ASP A 88 10.99 -5.61 -1.22
C ASP A 88 9.55 -6.06 -0.94
N ALA A 89 8.59 -5.13 -0.75
CA ALA A 89 7.19 -5.49 -0.55
C ALA A 89 6.64 -6.37 -1.69
N LYS A 90 6.89 -6.04 -2.96
CA LYS A 90 6.47 -6.87 -4.10
C LYS A 90 7.09 -8.27 -4.05
N HIS A 91 8.36 -8.38 -3.67
CA HIS A 91 9.05 -9.65 -3.52
C HIS A 91 8.47 -10.49 -2.38
N TRP A 92 8.19 -9.88 -1.23
CA TRP A 92 7.57 -10.50 -0.06
C TRP A 92 6.25 -11.17 -0.44
N PHE A 93 5.34 -10.38 -1.01
CA PHE A 93 4.02 -10.84 -1.38
C PHE A 93 4.06 -11.89 -2.50
N SER A 94 5.15 -11.97 -3.26
CA SER A 94 5.38 -13.03 -4.25
C SER A 94 5.87 -14.36 -3.63
N GLY A 95 6.00 -14.44 -2.30
CA GLY A 95 6.54 -15.60 -1.58
C GLY A 95 8.07 -15.61 -1.47
N GLY A 96 8.71 -14.49 -1.76
CA GLY A 96 10.15 -14.32 -1.62
C GLY A 96 10.56 -14.07 -0.17
N THR A 97 11.75 -14.54 0.22
CA THR A 97 12.36 -14.23 1.51
C THR A 97 13.09 -12.90 1.45
N ILE A 98 12.79 -12.01 2.40
CA ILE A 98 13.48 -10.74 2.60
C ILE A 98 14.27 -10.82 3.89
N LEU A 99 15.51 -10.34 3.87
CA LEU A 99 16.30 -10.19 5.08
C LEU A 99 15.90 -8.88 5.76
N PRO A 100 15.61 -8.87 7.08
CA PRO A 100 15.38 -7.63 7.81
C PRO A 100 16.53 -6.66 7.57
N THR A 101 16.21 -5.44 7.14
CA THR A 101 17.19 -4.35 7.02
C THR A 101 17.38 -3.74 8.41
N ASP A 102 17.83 -4.55 9.38
CA ASP A 102 18.25 -4.05 10.68
C ASP A 102 19.55 -3.27 10.45
N ASP A 103 19.48 -1.97 10.73
CA ASP A 103 20.55 -0.98 10.62
C ASP A 103 21.16 -0.82 9.22
N VAL A 104 20.78 0.29 8.56
CA VAL A 104 21.58 0.86 7.49
C VAL A 104 22.89 1.39 8.10
N GLU A 105 23.83 0.51 8.41
CA GLU A 105 25.21 0.83 8.07
C GLU A 105 25.21 1.07 6.57
N MET A 106 25.61 2.29 6.18
CA MET A 106 25.82 2.67 4.79
C MET A 106 26.41 1.48 4.05
N ARG A 107 25.63 0.85 3.16
CA ARG A 107 26.18 -0.03 2.12
C ARG A 107 27.10 0.86 1.29
N SER A 108 28.35 0.91 1.70
CA SER A 108 29.43 1.49 0.93
C SER A 108 29.48 0.70 -0.37
N ALA A 109 29.60 1.42 -1.48
CA ALA A 109 29.43 0.89 -2.83
C ALA A 109 30.49 -0.14 -3.26
N ASP A 110 31.26 -0.73 -2.34
CA ASP A 110 32.45 -1.53 -2.64
C ASP A 110 32.46 -2.97 -2.13
N GLU A 111 31.43 -3.47 -1.43
CA GLU A 111 31.34 -4.92 -1.17
C GLU A 111 30.60 -5.66 -2.28
N LYS A 112 31.33 -5.84 -3.38
CA LYS A 112 30.97 -6.71 -4.49
C LYS A 112 31.18 -8.18 -4.08
N ALA A 113 30.20 -8.77 -3.42
CA ALA A 113 30.14 -10.23 -3.25
C ALA A 113 30.08 -10.90 -4.64
N PRO A 114 30.84 -11.99 -4.89
CA PRO A 114 30.85 -12.62 -6.19
C PRO A 114 29.65 -13.56 -6.33
N GLY A 115 28.81 -13.31 -7.33
CA GLY A 115 27.93 -14.34 -7.88
C GLY A 115 26.47 -14.32 -7.40
N LYS A 116 25.76 -13.24 -7.72
CA LYS A 116 24.41 -13.25 -8.31
C LYS A 116 24.07 -11.80 -8.61
N GLU A 117 24.25 -11.40 -9.87
CA GLU A 117 23.61 -10.19 -10.36
C GLU A 117 22.10 -10.33 -10.07
N ALA A 118 21.58 -9.50 -9.17
CA ALA A 118 20.15 -9.28 -9.11
C ALA A 118 19.76 -8.77 -10.51
N PRO A 119 18.82 -9.41 -11.22
CA PRO A 119 18.41 -8.88 -12.51
C PRO A 119 17.86 -7.49 -12.23
N GLY A 120 18.49 -6.46 -12.79
CA GLY A 120 18.04 -5.06 -12.68
C GLY A 120 16.72 -4.78 -13.40
N GLY A 121 15.87 -5.80 -13.54
CA GLY A 121 14.50 -5.68 -14.00
C GLY A 121 13.59 -5.28 -12.85
N GLU A 122 12.63 -4.41 -13.15
CA GLU A 122 11.58 -4.03 -12.23
C GLU A 122 10.83 -5.28 -11.73
N VAL A 123 10.70 -5.44 -10.41
CA VAL A 123 9.91 -6.53 -9.85
C VAL A 123 8.44 -6.29 -10.22
N PRO A 124 7.77 -7.24 -10.91
CA PRO A 124 6.38 -7.09 -11.29
C PRO A 124 5.49 -7.11 -10.04
N TRP A 125 4.29 -6.55 -10.15
CA TRP A 125 3.28 -6.69 -9.11
C TRP A 125 2.87 -8.17 -8.98
N PRO A 126 2.69 -8.70 -7.75
CA PRO A 126 2.29 -10.08 -7.55
C PRO A 126 0.86 -10.29 -8.04
N ALA A 127 0.69 -10.98 -9.16
CA ALA A 127 -0.62 -11.33 -9.70
C ALA A 127 -1.37 -12.34 -8.81
N ASN A 128 -0.62 -13.22 -8.13
CA ASN A 128 -1.14 -14.20 -7.18
C ASN A 128 -0.27 -14.14 -5.91
N PRO A 129 -0.61 -13.29 -4.93
CA PRO A 129 0.14 -13.20 -3.70
C PRO A 129 0.19 -14.54 -2.93
N ASP A 130 1.31 -14.82 -2.27
CA ASP A 130 1.40 -15.98 -1.38
C ASP A 130 0.54 -15.72 -0.13
N PRO A 131 -0.47 -16.56 0.17
CA PRO A 131 -1.34 -16.35 1.32
C PRO A 131 -0.59 -16.38 2.67
N ARG A 132 0.63 -16.94 2.72
CA ARG A 132 1.46 -16.98 3.91
C ARG A 132 2.27 -15.70 4.13
N HIS A 133 2.47 -14.92 3.07
CA HIS A 133 3.22 -13.67 3.09
C HIS A 133 2.26 -12.55 2.70
N HIS A 134 1.34 -12.19 3.60
CA HIS A 134 0.28 -11.22 3.31
C HIS A 134 0.40 -9.92 4.11
N ILE A 135 1.41 -9.78 4.99
CA ILE A 135 1.64 -8.56 5.78
C ILE A 135 3.09 -8.08 5.62
N PHE A 136 3.28 -6.80 5.29
CA PHE A 136 4.57 -6.12 5.21
C PHE A 136 4.52 -4.85 6.08
N ILE A 137 5.35 -4.78 7.14
CA ILE A 137 5.35 -3.64 8.06
C ILE A 137 6.56 -2.76 7.81
N VAL A 138 6.31 -1.46 7.65
CA VAL A 138 7.31 -0.41 7.56
C VAL A 138 7.42 0.27 8.92
N ILE A 139 8.56 0.07 9.57
CA ILE A 139 8.87 0.61 10.89
C ILE A 139 9.93 1.70 10.75
N GLY A 140 9.87 2.71 11.62
CA GLY A 140 10.88 3.77 11.65
C GLY A 140 10.47 4.92 12.55
N THR A 141 11.40 5.81 12.87
CA THR A 141 11.16 6.94 13.77
C THR A 141 10.03 7.86 13.27
N PRO A 142 9.30 8.55 14.17
CA PRO A 142 8.35 9.58 13.76
C PRO A 142 9.00 10.61 12.82
N GLY A 143 8.31 10.95 11.74
CA GLY A 143 8.80 11.92 10.75
C GLY A 143 9.71 11.38 9.65
N VAL A 144 10.12 10.09 9.67
CA VAL A 144 10.99 9.50 8.63
C VAL A 144 10.30 9.29 7.26
N GLY A 145 9.00 9.54 7.17
CA GLY A 145 8.25 9.47 5.91
C GLY A 145 7.55 8.12 5.64
N LYS A 146 7.20 7.33 6.66
CA LYS A 146 6.47 6.06 6.46
C LYS A 146 5.11 6.25 5.78
N SER A 147 4.32 7.23 6.24
CA SER A 147 3.06 7.61 5.59
C SER A 147 3.29 8.00 4.13
N LEU A 148 4.34 8.79 3.87
CA LEU A 148 4.77 9.20 2.52
C LEU A 148 5.11 8.00 1.63
N PHE A 149 5.73 6.96 2.18
CA PHE A 149 5.97 5.71 1.48
C PHE A 149 4.66 4.99 1.10
N LEU A 150 3.66 4.94 1.98
CA LEU A 150 2.35 4.36 1.62
C LEU A 150 1.70 5.11 0.46
N TYR A 151 1.79 6.44 0.43
CA TYR A 151 1.29 7.22 -0.70
C TYR A 151 2.05 6.95 -1.99
N TYR A 152 3.37 6.78 -1.91
CA TYR A 152 4.16 6.36 -3.06
C TYR A 152 3.63 5.03 -3.62
N ILE A 153 3.38 4.03 -2.76
CA ILE A 153 2.79 2.75 -3.18
C ILE A 153 1.40 2.97 -3.79
N LEU A 154 0.54 3.79 -3.17
CA LEU A 154 -0.80 4.08 -3.67
C LEU A 154 -0.73 4.58 -5.11
N VAL A 155 0.05 5.63 -5.39
CA VAL A 155 0.16 6.21 -6.73
C VAL A 155 0.70 5.19 -7.75
N GLU A 156 1.76 4.46 -7.41
CA GLU A 156 2.35 3.43 -8.29
C GLU A 156 1.35 2.31 -8.62
N ARG A 157 0.54 1.89 -7.65
CA ARG A 157 -0.51 0.87 -7.88
C ARG A 157 -1.65 1.39 -8.75
N LEU A 158 -2.10 2.62 -8.51
CA LEU A 158 -3.15 3.23 -9.33
C LEU A 158 -2.69 3.41 -10.79
N LEU A 159 -1.43 3.81 -11.01
CA LEU A 159 -0.81 3.87 -12.34
C LEU A 159 -0.76 2.50 -13.04
N ALA A 160 -0.56 1.44 -12.27
CA ALA A 160 -0.63 0.07 -12.77
C ALA A 160 -2.08 -0.42 -13.00
N GLY A 161 -3.10 0.38 -12.63
CA GLY A 161 -4.51 -0.01 -12.71
C GLY A 161 -4.87 -1.13 -11.75
N LEU A 162 -4.22 -1.19 -10.59
CA LEU A 162 -4.40 -2.26 -9.60
C LEU A 162 -5.26 -1.81 -8.42
N PRO A 163 -6.27 -2.62 -8.03
CA PRO A 163 -7.18 -2.25 -6.96
C PRO A 163 -6.41 -2.02 -5.66
N THR A 164 -6.77 -0.97 -4.93
CA THR A 164 -6.03 -0.56 -3.73
C THR A 164 -6.99 0.02 -2.69
N CYS A 165 -6.88 -0.49 -1.47
CA CYS A 165 -7.53 0.05 -0.28
C CYS A 165 -6.52 0.90 0.49
N PHE A 166 -6.92 2.06 0.99
CA PHE A 166 -6.07 2.92 1.79
C PHE A 166 -6.82 3.42 3.02
N GLN A 167 -6.17 3.31 4.17
CA GLN A 167 -6.72 3.70 5.46
C GLN A 167 -5.72 4.57 6.21
N THR A 168 -6.15 5.80 6.50
CA THR A 168 -5.38 6.78 7.30
C THR A 168 -6.14 7.27 8.52
N LEU A 169 -7.43 6.94 8.61
CA LEU A 169 -8.33 7.28 9.70
C LEU A 169 -9.15 6.02 10.09
N PRO A 170 -9.56 5.90 11.35
CA PRO A 170 -10.42 4.80 11.79
C PRO A 170 -11.81 4.86 11.14
N GLY A 171 -12.45 3.70 11.04
CA GLY A 171 -13.88 3.57 10.72
C GLY A 171 -14.24 3.53 9.23
N PHE A 172 -13.27 3.68 8.32
CA PHE A 172 -13.47 3.43 6.88
C PHE A 172 -12.13 3.20 6.17
N PHE A 173 -12.19 2.60 4.98
CA PHE A 173 -11.11 2.65 4.00
C PHE A 173 -11.58 3.33 2.71
N THR A 174 -10.64 3.94 1.99
CA THR A 174 -10.89 4.41 0.62
C THR A 174 -10.44 3.32 -0.35
N PHE A 175 -11.31 2.95 -1.29
CA PHE A 175 -11.08 1.90 -2.27
C PHE A 175 -11.06 2.46 -3.68
N TRP A 176 -9.97 2.22 -4.41
CA TRP A 176 -9.85 2.53 -5.83
C TRP A 176 -9.88 1.25 -6.65
N CYS A 177 -10.68 1.25 -7.72
CA CYS A 177 -10.81 0.16 -8.67
C CYS A 177 -11.23 0.68 -10.06
N GLU A 178 -11.43 -0.22 -11.02
CA GLU A 178 -11.77 0.15 -12.40
C GLU A 178 -13.07 0.97 -12.51
N GLU A 179 -13.99 0.75 -11.58
CA GLU A 179 -15.28 1.42 -11.47
C GLU A 179 -15.21 2.84 -10.91
N GLY A 180 -14.15 3.18 -10.17
CA GLY A 180 -14.04 4.49 -9.51
C GLY A 180 -13.29 4.45 -8.19
N VAL A 181 -13.57 5.45 -7.37
CA VAL A 181 -13.07 5.57 -6.01
C VAL A 181 -14.24 5.68 -5.03
N PHE A 182 -14.16 4.98 -3.92
CA PHE A 182 -15.26 4.76 -2.99
C PHE A 182 -14.79 4.84 -1.55
N ARG A 183 -15.62 5.40 -0.66
CA ARG A 183 -15.43 5.24 0.79
C ARG A 183 -16.24 4.06 1.29
N ILE A 184 -15.58 3.11 1.94
CA ILE A 184 -16.19 1.90 2.46
C ILE A 184 -16.13 1.94 4.00
N PRO A 185 -17.27 2.10 4.69
CA PRO A 185 -17.32 2.15 6.14
C PRO A 185 -16.96 0.81 6.78
N LEU A 186 -16.37 0.88 7.96
CA LEU A 186 -16.03 -0.24 8.85
C LEU A 186 -16.93 -0.12 10.10
N ASP A 187 -18.23 -0.38 9.96
CA ASP A 187 -19.16 -0.40 11.10
C ASP A 187 -19.31 -1.83 11.63
N GLU A 188 -19.03 -2.04 12.92
CA GLU A 188 -19.23 -3.32 13.63
C GLU A 188 -20.69 -3.80 13.60
N LYS A 189 -21.65 -2.90 13.39
CA LYS A 189 -23.09 -3.20 13.35
C LYS A 189 -23.61 -3.58 11.97
N ASP A 190 -22.78 -3.53 10.93
CA ASP A 190 -23.21 -3.93 9.60
C ASP A 190 -23.41 -5.46 9.57
N PRO A 191 -24.62 -5.97 9.27
CA PRO A 191 -24.93 -7.41 9.27
C PRO A 191 -24.23 -8.22 8.16
N TYR A 192 -23.17 -7.69 7.55
CA TYR A 192 -22.29 -8.40 6.63
C TYR A 192 -20.87 -8.59 7.21
N PRO A 193 -20.68 -9.23 8.37
CA PRO A 193 -19.39 -9.28 9.04
C PRO A 193 -18.55 -10.49 8.58
N THR A 194 -18.57 -10.86 7.30
CA THR A 194 -17.86 -12.09 6.88
C THR A 194 -17.25 -11.97 5.49
N GLY A 195 -15.94 -11.70 5.46
CA GLY A 195 -15.11 -11.84 4.26
C GLY A 195 -15.41 -10.79 3.21
N LEU A 196 -15.09 -9.53 3.55
CA LEU A 196 -15.01 -8.41 2.62
C LEU A 196 -14.57 -8.95 1.26
N ALA A 197 -15.43 -8.86 0.24
CA ALA A 197 -15.22 -9.48 -1.08
C ALA A 197 -14.16 -8.72 -1.91
N ILE A 198 -13.04 -8.44 -1.26
CA ILE A 198 -11.87 -7.77 -1.78
C ILE A 198 -11.24 -8.68 -2.83
N PRO A 199 -10.78 -8.12 -3.95
CA PRO A 199 -10.00 -8.87 -4.91
C PRO A 199 -8.73 -9.40 -4.26
N ALA A 200 -8.35 -10.62 -4.63
CA ALA A 200 -7.10 -11.22 -4.17
C ALA A 200 -5.86 -10.40 -4.58
N ASP A 201 -5.96 -9.60 -5.65
CA ASP A 201 -4.90 -8.72 -6.16
C ASP A 201 -4.94 -7.31 -5.56
N ALA A 202 -5.91 -6.98 -4.70
CA ALA A 202 -5.95 -5.70 -4.02
C ALA A 202 -4.97 -5.65 -2.85
N TRP A 203 -4.36 -4.48 -2.64
CA TRP A 203 -3.51 -4.23 -1.48
C TRP A 203 -4.19 -3.27 -0.53
N PHE A 204 -4.04 -3.53 0.77
CA PHE A 204 -4.35 -2.59 1.85
C PHE A 204 -3.11 -1.83 2.22
N LEU A 205 -3.25 -0.52 2.24
CA LEU A 205 -2.23 0.41 2.70
C LEU A 205 -2.79 1.02 3.99
N VAL A 206 -2.15 0.77 5.12
CA VAL A 206 -2.67 1.17 6.43
C VAL A 206 -1.64 2.04 7.15
N ASP A 207 -2.01 3.29 7.40
CA ASP A 207 -1.19 4.22 8.18
C ASP A 207 -1.54 4.12 9.67
N SER A 208 -0.85 3.23 10.36
CA SER A 208 -0.96 3.11 11.81
C SER A 208 -0.07 4.14 12.50
N ASN A 209 -0.68 5.01 13.29
CA ASN A 209 -0.01 6.09 14.01
C ASN A 209 -0.45 6.12 15.49
N ASP A 210 0.09 7.03 16.29
CA ASP A 210 -0.22 7.10 17.73
C ASP A 210 -1.73 7.25 18.03
N MET A 211 -2.51 7.83 17.12
CA MET A 211 -3.97 7.98 17.24
C MET A 211 -4.74 6.79 16.69
N TYR A 212 -4.10 5.94 15.89
CA TYR A 212 -4.68 4.77 15.24
C TYR A 212 -3.63 3.64 15.22
N PRO A 213 -3.42 2.98 16.38
CA PRO A 213 -2.25 2.12 16.53
C PRO A 213 -2.38 0.78 15.82
N ILE A 214 -3.60 0.28 15.66
CA ILE A 214 -3.87 -1.06 15.17
C ILE A 214 -4.81 -0.94 13.97
N PRO A 215 -4.53 -1.66 12.86
CA PRO A 215 -5.49 -1.81 11.77
C PRO A 215 -6.81 -2.40 12.30
N ASP A 216 -7.95 -2.01 11.73
CA ASP A 216 -9.24 -2.54 12.15
C ASP A 216 -9.24 -4.09 12.10
N ASP A 217 -9.86 -4.73 13.09
CA ASP A 217 -9.85 -6.19 13.28
C ASP A 217 -10.29 -6.95 12.02
N ILE A 218 -11.10 -6.31 11.17
CA ILE A 218 -11.52 -6.84 9.87
C ILE A 218 -10.34 -7.24 8.98
N LEU A 219 -9.17 -6.62 9.14
CA LEU A 219 -7.96 -6.90 8.37
C LEU A 219 -7.23 -8.16 8.85
N GLN A 220 -7.53 -8.67 10.05
CA GLN A 220 -6.95 -9.92 10.56
C GLN A 220 -7.45 -11.14 9.75
N ASP A 221 -8.66 -11.08 9.20
CA ASP A 221 -9.27 -12.17 8.42
C ASP A 221 -9.10 -12.02 6.90
N VAL A 222 -8.43 -10.96 6.45
CA VAL A 222 -8.30 -10.63 5.03
C VAL A 222 -7.14 -11.37 4.40
N LYS A 223 -7.43 -12.18 3.37
CA LYS A 223 -6.43 -12.88 2.54
C LYS A 223 -5.83 -11.99 1.44
N ALA A 224 -5.61 -10.71 1.74
CA ALA A 224 -5.06 -9.73 0.82
C ALA A 224 -3.71 -9.22 1.34
N CYS A 225 -2.92 -8.62 0.46
CA CYS A 225 -1.65 -8.02 0.86
C CYS A 225 -1.93 -6.77 1.70
N VAL A 226 -1.29 -6.65 2.86
CA VAL A 226 -1.38 -5.50 3.75
C VAL A 226 0.02 -4.90 3.90
N VAL A 227 0.15 -3.62 3.58
CA VAL A 227 1.33 -2.82 3.90
C VAL A 227 0.95 -1.86 5.01
N GLN A 228 1.58 -1.99 6.17
CA GLN A 228 1.33 -1.15 7.32
C GLN A 228 2.52 -0.21 7.54
N ALA A 229 2.27 1.09 7.66
CA ALA A 229 3.23 2.00 8.29
C ALA A 229 2.95 2.02 9.79
N ALA A 230 3.97 1.80 10.63
CA ALA A 230 3.82 1.79 12.08
C ALA A 230 5.02 2.47 12.78
N PRO A 231 4.83 3.14 13.92
CA PRO A 231 5.92 3.50 14.81
C PRO A 231 6.57 2.23 15.43
N PRO A 232 7.83 2.30 15.87
CA PRO A 232 8.55 1.19 16.50
C PRO A 232 8.05 0.98 17.93
N ARG A 233 6.86 0.42 18.08
CA ARG A 233 6.29 0.03 19.38
C ARG A 233 5.53 -1.28 19.26
N ASP A 234 5.62 -2.10 20.30
CA ASP A 234 5.14 -3.49 20.30
C ASP A 234 3.62 -3.60 20.05
N ASP A 235 2.84 -2.62 20.50
CA ASP A 235 1.40 -2.55 20.33
C ASP A 235 0.95 -2.44 18.86
N HIS A 236 1.78 -1.87 17.98
CA HIS A 236 1.46 -1.72 16.57
C HIS A 236 1.74 -2.97 15.72
N ILE A 237 2.51 -3.92 16.26
CA ILE A 237 2.98 -5.12 15.56
C ILE A 237 2.23 -6.36 16.05
N TRP A 238 1.75 -6.35 17.29
CA TRP A 238 1.10 -7.50 17.94
C TRP A 238 -0.07 -8.11 17.13
N TRP A 239 -0.85 -7.32 16.39
CA TRP A 239 -1.97 -7.88 15.61
C TRP A 239 -1.52 -8.90 14.54
N THR A 240 -0.26 -8.86 14.12
CA THR A 240 0.31 -9.84 13.18
C THR A 240 0.53 -11.21 13.78
N ASP A 241 0.74 -11.31 15.10
CA ASP A 241 0.88 -12.60 15.79
C ASP A 241 -0.42 -13.42 15.71
N ASN A 242 -1.55 -12.72 15.71
CA ASN A 242 -2.88 -13.32 15.58
C ASN A 242 -3.25 -13.62 14.11
N ALA A 243 -2.74 -12.85 13.14
CA ALA A 243 -2.97 -13.07 11.71
C ALA A 243 -2.36 -14.40 11.20
N HIS A 244 -1.31 -14.90 11.86
CA HIS A 244 -0.70 -16.20 11.53
C HIS A 244 -1.39 -17.40 12.20
N THR A 245 -2.30 -17.20 13.16
CA THR A 245 -2.90 -18.27 13.95
C THR A 245 -4.31 -18.63 13.47
N THR A 246 -4.46 -19.02 12.20
CA THR A 246 -5.64 -19.82 11.78
C THR A 246 -5.48 -21.26 12.29
N PHE A 247 -5.78 -21.48 13.57
CA PHE A 247 -5.92 -22.83 14.13
C PHE A 247 -7.14 -23.50 13.49
N THR A 248 -6.93 -24.35 12.49
CA THR A 248 -7.94 -25.30 12.00
C THR A 248 -8.02 -26.50 12.95
N GLY A 249 -8.52 -26.24 14.17
CA GLY A 249 -8.88 -27.29 15.12
C GLY A 249 -10.32 -27.73 14.93
N THR A 250 -10.57 -28.62 13.97
CA THR A 250 -11.83 -29.38 13.96
C THR A 250 -11.78 -30.42 15.08
N SER A 251 -12.35 -30.11 16.24
CA SER A 251 -12.70 -31.14 17.22
C SER A 251 -14.07 -31.70 16.86
N SER A 252 -14.08 -32.86 16.21
CA SER A 252 -15.27 -33.72 16.18
C SER A 252 -15.54 -34.24 17.60
N PRO A 253 -16.82 -34.35 18.02
CA PRO A 253 -17.15 -34.97 19.29
C PRO A 253 -17.00 -36.48 19.14
N VAL A 254 -16.17 -37.08 19.99
CA VAL A 254 -16.18 -38.54 20.21
C VAL A 254 -17.14 -38.80 21.35
N HIS A 255 -18.09 -39.70 21.06
CA HIS A 255 -19.18 -40.27 21.86
C HIS A 255 -19.14 -40.17 23.38
#